data_AF-A0A3D1P5M1-F1
#
_entry.id   AF-A0A3D1P5M1-F1
#
_cell.length_a   1.000
_cell.length_b   1.000
_cell.length_c   1.000
_cell.angle_alpha   90.00
_cell.angle_beta   90.00
_cell.angle_gamma   90.00
#
_symmetry.space_group_name_H-M   'P 1'
#
loop_
_entity.id
_entity.type
_entity.pdbx_description
1 polymer ?
#
loop_
_entity_poly.entity_id
_entity_poly.type
_entity_poly.pdbx_seq_one_letter_code
_entity_poly.pdbx_strand_id
1 'polypeptide(L)'
;MSEIAKSEDTKDKDIKPLAKLLSQKCENTKGDENPGVIAYQNMGGQLGEFADDEGIKGVWYLGLNGTLARSNYGYLTQTPLTKSEVSKTKYKVQGFGGWIFPSGNASLTGWFSYARTFTPGEDVELCAPNGVGSQIQCFTGALGAPVQSDRYTVGGEARVLFALGRSADSAKIGIAPTVSYEVKSDAFYLELPVYLAPAKDGKRLNGGVRMAYDTSKDDFAIGLFVGVPFSIFFN
;
A
#
# COMPACT_ATOMS: atom_id res chain seq x y z
N MET A 1 7.48 -43.52 -32.52
CA MET A 1 8.12 -42.55 -31.61
C MET A 1 7.68 -41.16 -32.02
N SER A 2 6.66 -40.62 -31.36
CA SER A 2 6.36 -39.18 -31.29
C SER A 2 5.15 -39.00 -30.37
N GLU A 3 5.40 -38.82 -29.07
CA GLU A 3 4.41 -38.32 -28.13
C GLU A 3 4.30 -36.80 -28.29
N ILE A 4 3.08 -36.33 -28.52
CA ILE A 4 2.72 -34.91 -28.53
C ILE A 4 2.33 -34.57 -27.09
N ALA A 5 3.17 -33.76 -26.43
CA ALA A 5 2.90 -33.25 -25.10
C ALA A 5 1.72 -32.27 -25.14
N LYS A 6 0.71 -32.55 -24.30
CA LYS A 6 -0.37 -31.64 -23.94
C LYS A 6 0.21 -30.47 -23.15
N SER A 7 -0.07 -29.25 -23.62
CA SER A 7 0.12 -28.00 -22.87
C SER A 7 -1.04 -27.87 -21.89
N GLU A 8 -0.77 -28.00 -20.59
CA GLU A 8 -1.73 -27.77 -19.51
C GLU A 8 -1.97 -26.27 -19.27
N ASP A 9 -3.25 -25.93 -19.20
CA ASP A 9 -3.82 -24.71 -18.65
C ASP A 9 -3.46 -24.56 -17.17
N THR A 10 -2.58 -23.63 -16.83
CA THR A 10 -2.46 -23.09 -15.46
C THR A 10 -1.88 -21.66 -15.51
N LYS A 11 -2.68 -20.67 -15.90
CA LYS A 11 -2.21 -19.26 -15.90
C LYS A 11 -3.26 -18.18 -15.58
N ASP A 12 -4.30 -18.51 -14.81
CA ASP A 12 -5.39 -17.53 -14.54
C ASP A 12 -5.73 -17.28 -13.05
N LYS A 13 -4.86 -17.67 -12.10
CA LYS A 13 -5.10 -17.44 -10.67
C LYS A 13 -4.20 -16.41 -9.98
N ASP A 14 -3.08 -16.00 -10.59
CA ASP A 14 -2.06 -15.18 -9.88
C ASP A 14 -1.93 -13.72 -10.36
N ILE A 15 -2.77 -13.25 -11.30
CA ILE A 15 -2.73 -11.83 -11.74
C ILE A 15 -3.55 -10.91 -10.81
N LYS A 16 -4.45 -11.47 -9.99
CA LYS A 16 -5.37 -10.70 -9.14
C LYS A 16 -4.72 -9.90 -7.99
N PRO A 17 -3.63 -10.34 -7.32
CA PRO A 17 -3.11 -9.61 -6.16
C PRO A 17 -2.36 -8.33 -6.53
N LEU A 18 -1.61 -8.28 -7.64
CA LEU A 18 -0.88 -7.06 -8.03
C LEU A 18 -1.79 -6.01 -8.68
N ALA A 19 -2.76 -6.45 -9.50
CA ALA A 19 -3.77 -5.55 -10.04
C ALA A 19 -4.58 -4.86 -8.92
N LYS A 20 -4.85 -5.59 -7.82
CA LYS A 20 -5.48 -5.04 -6.60
C LYS A 20 -4.58 -4.06 -5.84
N LEU A 21 -3.26 -4.26 -5.84
CA LEU A 21 -2.30 -3.30 -5.27
C LEU A 21 -2.26 -1.99 -6.08
N LEU A 22 -2.30 -2.10 -7.41
CA LEU A 22 -2.37 -0.95 -8.32
C LEU A 22 -3.69 -0.16 -8.16
N SER A 23 -4.80 -0.85 -7.89
CA SER A 23 -6.11 -0.22 -7.65
C SER A 23 -6.34 0.24 -6.20
N GLN A 24 -5.75 -0.40 -5.19
CA GLN A 24 -5.98 -0.08 -3.76
C GLN A 24 -5.51 1.31 -3.36
N LYS A 25 -4.51 1.90 -4.04
CA LYS A 25 -4.17 3.32 -3.84
C LYS A 25 -5.35 4.26 -4.21
N CYS A 26 -6.26 3.83 -5.07
CA CYS A 26 -7.48 4.55 -5.44
C CYS A 26 -8.72 4.12 -4.63
N GLU A 27 -8.67 2.98 -3.94
CA GLU A 27 -9.85 2.28 -3.37
C GLU A 27 -9.77 2.11 -1.84
N ASN A 28 -9.07 2.99 -1.13
CA ASN A 28 -9.12 3.08 0.33
C ASN A 28 -10.49 3.60 0.80
N THR A 29 -11.60 2.89 0.55
CA THR A 29 -12.89 3.11 1.26
C THR A 29 -14.01 2.07 1.05
N LYS A 30 -13.84 0.99 0.27
CA LYS A 30 -14.94 0.03 0.05
C LYS A 30 -14.44 -1.40 0.03
N GLY A 31 -14.66 -2.16 1.10
CA GLY A 31 -14.53 -3.62 0.99
C GLY A 31 -14.29 -4.47 2.24
N ASP A 32 -14.32 -3.92 3.46
CA ASP A 32 -14.38 -4.76 4.67
C ASP A 32 -15.77 -4.61 5.32
N GLU A 33 -16.53 -5.70 5.39
CA GLU A 33 -17.90 -5.80 5.95
C GLU A 33 -17.96 -5.61 7.48
N ASN A 34 -16.96 -4.96 8.07
CA ASN A 34 -17.02 -4.38 9.40
C ASN A 34 -16.21 -3.09 9.36
N PRO A 35 -16.83 -1.91 9.16
CA PRO A 35 -16.12 -0.65 9.11
C PRO A 35 -15.61 -0.33 10.51
N GLY A 36 -14.41 -0.84 10.81
CA GLY A 36 -13.61 -0.32 11.90
C GLY A 36 -13.46 1.19 11.71
N VAL A 37 -13.71 1.96 12.77
CA VAL A 37 -13.44 3.40 12.75
C VAL A 37 -11.98 3.60 12.39
N ILE A 38 -11.70 4.18 11.22
CA ILE A 38 -10.36 4.57 10.82
C ILE A 38 -10.19 6.03 11.19
N ALA A 39 -9.42 6.28 12.25
CA ALA A 39 -8.99 7.63 12.57
C ALA A 39 -7.67 7.89 11.82
N TYR A 40 -7.70 8.84 10.90
CA TYR A 40 -6.50 9.38 10.25
C TYR A 40 -6.13 10.68 10.96
N GLN A 41 -4.95 10.73 11.55
CA GLN A 41 -4.40 11.96 12.10
C GLN A 41 -3.06 12.22 11.42
N ASN A 42 -3.07 13.18 10.51
CA ASN A 42 -1.85 13.75 9.94
C ASN A 42 -1.37 14.82 10.92
N MET A 43 -0.28 14.54 11.62
CA MET A 43 0.35 15.55 12.47
C MET A 43 1.27 16.36 11.55
N GLY A 44 0.79 17.55 11.16
CA GLY A 44 1.44 18.44 10.20
C GLY A 44 2.94 18.55 10.44
N GLY A 45 3.70 18.46 9.36
CA GLY A 45 5.15 18.57 9.39
C GLY A 45 5.61 20.00 9.65
N GLN A 46 6.76 20.16 10.31
CA GLN A 46 7.45 21.45 10.32
C GLN A 46 8.17 21.63 8.98
N LEU A 47 7.87 22.75 8.31
CA LEU A 47 8.64 23.24 7.17
C LEU A 47 9.74 24.15 7.71
N GLY A 48 10.99 23.80 7.45
CA GLY A 48 12.12 24.69 7.72
C GLY A 48 12.66 25.25 6.41
N GLU A 49 12.78 26.57 6.35
CA GLU A 49 13.46 27.26 5.27
C GLU A 49 14.86 27.65 5.76
N PHE A 50 15.91 27.22 5.05
CA PHE A 50 17.23 27.80 5.21
C PHE A 50 17.39 28.89 4.15
N ALA A 51 17.19 30.14 4.55
CA ALA A 51 17.53 31.30 3.75
C ALA A 51 18.96 31.74 4.09
N ASP A 52 19.91 31.44 3.19
CA ASP A 52 21.22 32.10 3.16
C ASP A 52 21.17 33.25 2.13
N ASP A 53 22.04 34.26 2.28
CA ASP A 53 22.16 35.43 1.37
C ASP A 53 22.50 35.10 -0.10
N GLU A 54 22.62 33.82 -0.47
CA GLU A 54 22.99 33.34 -1.81
C GLU A 54 21.82 32.73 -2.61
N GLY A 55 20.58 32.84 -2.12
CA GLY A 55 19.37 32.35 -2.80
C GLY A 55 18.72 31.13 -2.14
N ILE A 56 17.55 30.71 -2.62
CA ILE A 56 16.75 29.62 -2.02
C ILE A 56 17.51 28.30 -2.19
N LYS A 57 18.10 27.75 -1.11
CA LYS A 57 18.89 26.51 -1.14
C LYS A 57 18.05 25.21 -1.12
N GLY A 58 16.73 25.33 -1.09
CA GLY A 58 15.78 24.21 -1.09
C GLY A 58 14.94 24.20 0.19
N VAL A 59 13.91 23.37 0.23
CA VAL A 59 13.00 23.26 1.38
C VAL A 59 13.07 21.86 1.93
N TRP A 60 13.40 21.72 3.21
CA TRP A 60 13.29 20.44 3.90
C TRP A 60 11.98 20.36 4.67
N TYR A 61 11.48 19.15 4.83
CA TYR A 61 10.28 18.90 5.62
C TYR A 61 10.43 17.60 6.38
N LEU A 62 9.81 17.55 7.55
CA LEU A 62 9.69 16.36 8.39
C LEU A 62 8.25 16.24 8.83
N GLY A 63 7.70 15.03 8.85
CA GLY A 63 6.32 14.79 9.26
C GLY A 63 6.10 13.41 9.88
N LEU A 64 4.94 13.25 10.50
CA LEU A 64 4.55 12.00 11.15
C LEU A 64 3.09 11.68 10.85
N ASN A 65 2.85 10.46 10.38
CA ASN A 65 1.54 9.93 10.05
C ASN A 65 1.18 8.78 11.01
N GLY A 66 -0.02 8.85 11.58
CA GLY A 66 -0.60 7.79 12.39
C GLY A 66 -1.92 7.27 11.81
N THR A 67 -2.12 5.96 11.84
CA THR A 67 -3.41 5.33 11.53
C THR A 67 -3.78 4.38 12.64
N LEU A 68 -5.01 4.48 13.14
CA LEU A 68 -5.60 3.57 14.12
C LEU A 68 -6.88 3.00 13.55
N ALA A 69 -7.03 1.68 13.61
CA ALA A 69 -8.22 0.98 13.15
C ALA A 69 -8.56 -0.18 14.09
N ARG A 70 -9.83 -0.32 14.47
CA ARG A 70 -10.30 -1.42 15.34
C ARG A 70 -11.10 -2.42 14.51
N SER A 71 -10.76 -3.71 14.61
CA SER A 71 -11.44 -4.79 13.90
C SER A 71 -11.86 -5.88 14.89
N ASN A 72 -13.04 -6.46 14.66
CA ASN A 72 -13.54 -7.60 15.43
C ASN A 72 -13.25 -8.89 14.66
N TYR A 73 -12.78 -9.91 15.36
CA TYR A 73 -12.40 -11.20 14.81
C TYR A 73 -13.18 -12.30 15.50
N GLY A 74 -14.02 -13.02 14.75
CA GLY A 74 -14.60 -14.27 15.20
C GLY A 74 -13.62 -15.42 14.97
N TYR A 75 -13.50 -16.32 15.95
CA TYR A 75 -12.70 -17.53 15.82
C TYR A 75 -13.31 -18.71 16.60
N LEU A 76 -12.97 -19.91 16.17
CA LEU A 76 -13.37 -21.16 16.80
C LEU A 76 -12.27 -21.68 17.74
N THR A 77 -12.66 -22.18 18.91
CA THR A 77 -11.80 -22.91 19.84
C THR A 77 -12.21 -24.38 19.85
N GLN A 78 -11.27 -25.34 19.91
CA GLN A 78 -11.59 -26.77 19.73
C GLN A 78 -12.07 -27.49 20.99
N THR A 79 -11.94 -26.91 22.18
CA THR A 79 -12.31 -27.60 23.44
C THR A 79 -12.67 -26.60 24.55
N PRO A 80 -13.96 -26.37 24.84
CA PRO A 80 -15.15 -26.78 24.07
C PRO A 80 -15.27 -26.06 22.71
N LEU A 81 -16.00 -26.66 21.75
CA LEU A 81 -16.28 -26.01 20.46
C LEU A 81 -17.14 -24.76 20.67
N THR A 82 -16.49 -23.62 20.80
CA THR A 82 -17.15 -22.34 21.06
C THR A 82 -16.64 -21.26 20.10
N LYS A 83 -17.59 -20.49 19.57
CA LYS A 83 -17.30 -19.28 18.80
C LYS A 83 -16.96 -18.17 19.79
N SER A 84 -15.75 -17.66 19.69
CA SER A 84 -15.28 -16.52 20.46
C SER A 84 -15.11 -15.32 19.53
N GLU A 85 -15.34 -14.13 20.05
CA GLU A 85 -15.05 -12.88 19.35
C GLU A 85 -14.02 -12.09 20.13
N VAL A 86 -13.00 -11.59 19.43
CA VAL A 86 -11.99 -10.72 20.02
C VAL A 86 -11.87 -9.45 19.20
N SER A 87 -11.87 -8.32 19.91
CA SER A 87 -11.63 -7.01 19.31
C SER A 87 -10.13 -6.71 19.37
N LYS A 88 -9.53 -6.37 18.22
CA LYS A 88 -8.11 -6.02 18.12
C LYS A 88 -7.95 -4.65 17.46
N THR A 89 -6.98 -3.89 17.94
CA THR A 89 -6.65 -2.56 17.42
C THR A 89 -5.38 -2.66 16.57
N LYS A 90 -5.53 -2.46 15.26
CA LYS A 90 -4.43 -2.28 14.31
C LYS A 90 -3.94 -0.84 14.39
N TYR A 91 -2.64 -0.65 14.23
CA TYR A 91 -2.07 0.68 14.14
C TYR A 91 -0.86 0.71 13.21
N LYS A 92 -0.63 1.88 12.61
CA LYS A 92 0.54 2.18 11.81
C LYS A 92 1.06 3.57 12.18
N VAL A 93 2.35 3.67 12.43
CA VAL A 93 3.04 4.94 12.66
C VAL A 93 4.13 5.06 11.60
N GLN A 94 4.22 6.21 10.94
CA GLN A 94 5.20 6.48 9.91
C GLN A 94 5.82 7.85 10.14
N GLY A 95 7.14 7.89 10.31
CA GLY A 95 7.91 9.12 10.21
C GLY A 95 8.41 9.29 8.78
N PHE A 96 8.34 10.50 8.24
CA PHE A 96 8.85 10.80 6.91
C PHE A 96 9.58 12.14 6.91
N GLY A 97 10.50 12.28 5.96
CA GLY A 97 11.28 13.48 5.78
C GLY A 97 11.73 13.61 4.34
N GLY A 98 11.97 14.82 3.89
CA GLY A 98 12.39 15.03 2.53
C GLY A 98 12.96 16.41 2.25
N TRP A 99 13.37 16.56 1.00
CA TRP A 99 14.00 17.74 0.46
C TRP A 99 13.37 18.06 -0.90
N ILE A 100 12.91 19.30 -1.07
CA ILE A 100 12.48 19.87 -2.35
C ILE A 100 13.62 20.72 -2.89
N PHE A 101 14.10 20.40 -4.09
CA PHE A 101 15.22 21.11 -4.69
C PHE A 101 14.82 22.56 -5.07
N PRO A 102 15.76 23.51 -5.07
CA PRO A 102 15.51 24.92 -5.42
C PRO A 102 14.73 25.16 -6.71
N SER A 103 14.91 24.29 -7.71
CA SER A 103 14.23 24.39 -9.00
C SER A 103 12.74 24.12 -8.93
N GLY A 104 12.24 23.55 -7.82
CA GLY A 104 10.85 23.12 -7.69
C GLY A 104 10.44 21.98 -8.63
N ASN A 105 11.40 21.38 -9.35
CA ASN A 105 11.16 20.32 -10.32
C ASN A 105 11.55 18.93 -9.80
N ALA A 106 12.14 18.85 -8.61
CA ALA A 106 12.51 17.59 -8.01
C ALA A 106 12.29 17.59 -6.50
N SER A 107 12.01 16.42 -5.95
CA SER A 107 12.01 16.18 -4.50
C SER A 107 12.48 14.77 -4.17
N LEU A 108 13.07 14.61 -3.00
CA LEU A 108 13.39 13.33 -2.39
C LEU A 108 12.64 13.21 -1.07
N THR A 109 12.07 12.04 -0.82
CA THR A 109 11.37 11.71 0.42
C THR A 109 11.87 10.38 0.92
N GLY A 110 12.24 10.28 2.19
CA GLY A 110 12.47 9.03 2.90
C GLY A 110 11.40 8.83 3.97
N TRP A 111 11.11 7.58 4.31
CA TRP A 111 10.23 7.26 5.43
C TRP A 111 10.63 5.96 6.12
N PHE A 112 10.19 5.87 7.36
CA PHE A 112 10.20 4.65 8.16
C PHE A 112 8.81 4.45 8.75
N SER A 113 8.29 3.24 8.65
CA SER A 113 6.99 2.90 9.22
C SER A 113 7.03 1.62 10.04
N TYR A 114 6.34 1.66 11.18
CA TYR A 114 6.03 0.51 12.02
C TYR A 114 4.53 0.26 11.97
N ALA A 115 4.12 -0.98 11.70
CA ALA A 115 2.72 -1.37 11.65
C ALA A 115 2.48 -2.65 12.44
N ARG A 116 1.40 -2.68 13.22
CA ARG A 116 0.86 -3.88 13.85
C ARG A 116 -0.46 -4.25 13.21
N THR A 117 -0.50 -5.44 12.62
CA THR A 117 -1.67 -6.01 11.96
C THR A 117 -2.08 -7.33 12.61
N PHE A 118 -3.33 -7.73 12.40
CA PHE A 118 -3.87 -9.00 12.87
C PHE A 118 -4.50 -9.73 11.68
N THR A 119 -4.08 -10.97 11.47
CA THR A 119 -4.59 -11.83 10.39
C THR A 119 -5.46 -12.91 11.04
N PRO A 120 -6.69 -13.16 10.56
CA PRO A 120 -7.46 -14.30 11.04
C PRO A 120 -6.73 -15.60 10.70
N GLY A 121 -6.95 -16.65 11.49
CA GLY A 121 -6.52 -18.00 11.11
C GLY A 121 -7.23 -18.48 9.84
N GLU A 122 -6.82 -19.63 9.33
CA GLU A 122 -7.52 -20.26 8.20
C GLU A 122 -8.95 -20.64 8.62
N ASP A 123 -9.91 -20.34 7.77
CA ASP A 123 -11.30 -20.74 7.98
C ASP A 123 -11.40 -22.26 7.86
N VAL A 124 -11.92 -22.87 8.91
CA VAL A 124 -12.19 -24.31 8.96
C VAL A 124 -13.66 -24.55 9.22
N GLU A 125 -14.16 -25.68 8.74
CA GLU A 125 -15.49 -26.18 9.08
C GLU A 125 -15.35 -27.31 10.10
N LEU A 126 -15.89 -27.10 11.30
CA LEU A 126 -15.87 -28.10 12.37
C LEU A 126 -17.29 -28.57 12.64
N CYS A 127 -17.52 -29.87 12.42
CA CYS A 127 -18.79 -30.52 12.69
C CYS A 127 -18.73 -31.27 14.02
N ALA A 128 -19.62 -30.94 14.94
CA ALA A 128 -19.75 -31.60 16.23
C ALA A 128 -21.18 -32.15 16.42
N PRO A 129 -21.34 -33.28 17.12
CA PRO A 129 -22.66 -33.74 17.52
C PRO A 129 -23.32 -32.69 18.41
N ASN A 130 -24.52 -32.28 18.04
CA ASN A 130 -25.40 -31.51 18.93
C ASN A 130 -25.70 -32.42 20.13
N GLY A 131 -25.40 -31.96 21.35
CA GLY A 131 -25.60 -32.73 22.59
C GLY A 131 -27.04 -33.19 22.87
N VAL A 132 -27.99 -32.89 21.98
CA VAL A 132 -29.37 -33.37 21.96
C VAL A 132 -29.67 -34.07 20.63
N GLY A 133 -29.62 -35.41 20.63
CA GLY A 133 -30.00 -36.26 19.48
C GLY A 133 -28.84 -36.64 18.54
N SER A 134 -29.18 -37.08 17.32
CA SER A 134 -28.24 -37.51 16.28
C SER A 134 -27.91 -36.43 15.25
N GLN A 135 -28.24 -35.17 15.54
CA GLN A 135 -27.98 -34.06 14.63
C GLN A 135 -26.52 -33.61 14.72
N ILE A 136 -25.89 -33.43 13.57
CA ILE A 136 -24.53 -32.86 13.47
C ILE A 136 -24.70 -31.37 13.17
N GLN A 137 -24.05 -30.51 13.97
CA GLN A 137 -23.99 -29.07 13.71
C GLN A 137 -22.58 -28.71 13.27
N CYS A 138 -22.46 -28.10 12.10
CA CYS A 138 -21.20 -27.62 11.56
C CYS A 138 -21.06 -26.11 11.80
N PHE A 139 -19.86 -25.69 12.20
CA PHE A 139 -19.49 -24.31 12.43
C PHE A 139 -18.35 -23.96 11.48
N THR A 140 -18.51 -22.88 10.72
CA THR A 140 -17.47 -22.34 9.84
C THR A 140 -16.86 -21.10 10.47
N GLY A 141 -15.53 -21.05 10.52
CA GLY A 141 -14.80 -19.84 10.91
C GLY A 141 -13.32 -20.10 11.16
N ALA A 142 -12.56 -19.02 11.35
CA ALA A 142 -11.13 -19.07 11.58
C ALA A 142 -10.77 -19.95 12.78
N LEU A 143 -9.83 -20.88 12.60
CA LEU A 143 -9.33 -21.69 13.71
C LEU A 143 -8.35 -20.89 14.57
N GLY A 144 -8.70 -20.68 15.84
CA GLY A 144 -7.83 -20.00 16.81
C GLY A 144 -7.82 -18.47 16.71
N ALA A 145 -7.27 -17.84 17.74
CA ALA A 145 -7.21 -16.38 17.83
C ALA A 145 -6.38 -15.78 16.68
N PRO A 146 -6.71 -14.56 16.21
CA PRO A 146 -5.98 -13.91 15.13
C PRO A 146 -4.50 -13.73 15.47
N VAL A 147 -3.63 -14.01 14.51
CA VAL A 147 -2.18 -13.93 14.65
C VAL A 147 -1.72 -12.49 14.49
N GLN A 148 -0.96 -11.99 15.47
CA GLN A 148 -0.33 -10.68 15.39
C GLN A 148 0.87 -10.71 14.45
N SER A 149 0.95 -9.73 13.55
CA SER A 149 2.12 -9.49 12.71
C SER A 149 2.59 -8.06 12.88
N ASP A 150 3.87 -7.92 13.23
CA ASP A 150 4.58 -6.64 13.32
C ASP A 150 5.43 -6.46 12.05
N ARG A 151 5.29 -5.30 11.39
CA ARG A 151 5.98 -4.95 10.15
C ARG A 151 6.80 -3.68 10.34
N TYR A 152 8.01 -3.71 9.80
CA TYR A 152 8.94 -2.58 9.78
C TYR A 152 9.31 -2.33 8.32
N THR A 153 8.92 -1.17 7.80
CA THR A 153 9.19 -0.81 6.41
C THR A 153 10.01 0.47 6.37
N VAL A 154 11.13 0.44 5.67
CA VAL A 154 11.89 1.63 5.28
C VAL A 154 11.67 1.87 3.80
N GLY A 155 11.62 3.11 3.37
CA GLY A 155 11.48 3.41 1.95
C GLY A 155 11.86 4.82 1.58
N GLY A 156 11.90 5.05 0.29
CA GLY A 156 12.19 6.34 -0.29
C GLY A 156 11.49 6.52 -1.62
N GLU A 157 11.23 7.78 -1.95
CA GLU A 157 10.59 8.21 -3.19
C GLU A 157 11.38 9.40 -3.74
N ALA A 158 11.72 9.33 -5.01
CA ALA A 158 12.19 10.49 -5.75
C ALA A 158 11.07 10.94 -6.68
N ARG A 159 10.81 12.24 -6.76
CA ARG A 159 9.94 12.84 -7.79
C ARG A 159 10.76 13.76 -8.64
N VAL A 160 10.68 13.62 -9.96
CA VAL A 160 11.39 14.49 -10.90
C VAL A 160 10.46 14.84 -12.05
N LEU A 161 10.43 16.13 -12.41
CA LEU A 161 9.68 16.68 -13.52
C LEU A 161 10.65 17.17 -14.60
N PHE A 162 10.52 16.61 -15.80
CA PHE A 162 11.32 16.94 -16.97
C PHE A 162 10.48 17.77 -17.94
N ALA A 163 11.01 18.92 -18.36
CA ALA A 163 10.44 19.70 -19.48
C ALA A 163 11.03 19.19 -20.80
N LEU A 164 10.18 18.84 -21.76
CA LEU A 164 10.60 18.32 -23.07
C LEU A 164 10.98 19.43 -24.07
N GLY A 165 10.82 20.71 -23.71
CA GLY A 165 11.13 21.83 -24.58
C GLY A 165 11.72 23.01 -23.81
N ARG A 166 12.16 24.03 -24.58
CA ARG A 166 12.76 25.25 -24.03
C ARG A 166 11.74 26.30 -23.59
N SER A 167 10.47 26.13 -23.96
CA SER A 167 9.39 27.03 -23.57
C SER A 167 8.78 26.62 -22.22
N ALA A 168 8.28 27.61 -21.46
CA ALA A 168 7.53 27.39 -20.23
C ALA A 168 6.27 26.52 -20.43
N ASP A 169 5.72 26.54 -21.65
CA ASP A 169 4.53 25.78 -22.06
C ASP A 169 4.87 24.43 -22.71
N SER A 170 6.13 23.99 -22.63
CA SER A 170 6.52 22.70 -23.18
C SER A 170 5.88 21.54 -22.42
N ALA A 171 5.61 20.44 -23.14
CA ALA A 171 5.14 19.20 -22.54
C ALA A 171 6.11 18.74 -21.44
N LYS A 172 5.54 18.24 -20.34
CA LYS A 172 6.31 17.78 -19.18
C LYS A 172 6.11 16.29 -18.97
N ILE A 173 7.16 15.60 -18.54
CA ILE A 173 7.10 14.21 -18.09
C ILE A 173 7.51 14.17 -16.63
N GLY A 174 6.70 13.51 -15.80
CA GLY A 174 7.01 13.28 -14.39
C GLY A 174 7.44 11.83 -14.18
N ILE A 175 8.42 11.59 -13.32
CA ILE A 175 8.78 10.25 -12.89
C ILE A 175 8.84 10.25 -11.36
N ALA A 176 8.29 9.22 -10.72
CA ALA A 176 8.22 9.13 -9.26
C ALA A 176 8.68 7.77 -8.70
N PRO A 177 9.92 7.29 -8.93
CA PRO A 177 10.34 6.00 -8.41
C PRO A 177 10.21 5.94 -6.89
N THR A 178 9.60 4.86 -6.41
CA THR A 178 9.44 4.52 -5.01
C THR A 178 10.12 3.19 -4.75
N VAL A 179 10.96 3.11 -3.72
CA VAL A 179 11.53 1.87 -3.22
C VAL A 179 11.12 1.68 -1.76
N SER A 180 10.85 0.45 -1.36
CA SER A 180 10.63 0.11 0.03
C SER A 180 11.12 -1.29 0.35
N TYR A 181 11.53 -1.48 1.60
CA TYR A 181 12.08 -2.72 2.11
C TYR A 181 11.44 -3.06 3.46
N GLU A 182 10.88 -4.26 3.57
CA GLU A 182 10.31 -4.80 4.81
C GLU A 182 11.36 -5.63 5.55
N VAL A 183 11.83 -5.09 6.68
CA VAL A 183 13.02 -5.57 7.41
C VAL A 183 12.85 -7.00 7.94
N LYS A 184 11.63 -7.38 8.32
CA LYS A 184 11.38 -8.68 8.97
C LYS A 184 11.25 -9.83 7.97
N SER A 185 10.71 -9.56 6.78
CA SER A 185 10.47 -10.56 5.73
C SER A 185 11.52 -10.56 4.64
N ASP A 186 12.51 -9.66 4.69
CA ASP A 186 13.52 -9.46 3.64
C ASP A 186 12.87 -9.20 2.27
N ALA A 187 11.74 -8.48 2.28
CA ALA A 187 10.95 -8.21 1.08
C ALA A 187 11.24 -6.80 0.55
N PHE A 188 11.63 -6.72 -0.71
CA PHE A 188 11.84 -5.50 -1.47
C PHE A 188 10.68 -5.23 -2.45
N TYR A 189 10.26 -3.96 -2.51
CA TYR A 189 9.22 -3.48 -3.42
C TYR A 189 9.70 -2.22 -4.15
N LEU A 190 9.54 -2.22 -5.47
CA LEU A 190 9.88 -1.12 -6.37
C LEU A 190 8.64 -0.72 -7.17
N GLU A 191 8.34 0.58 -7.20
CA GLU A 191 7.27 1.15 -8.03
C GLU A 191 7.84 2.30 -8.87
N LEU A 192 7.56 2.30 -10.16
CA LEU A 192 7.99 3.34 -11.10
C LEU A 192 6.78 3.88 -11.87
N PRO A 193 6.13 4.93 -11.35
CA PRO A 193 5.14 5.71 -12.07
C PRO A 193 5.81 6.72 -13.00
N VAL A 194 5.37 6.74 -14.26
CA VAL A 194 5.73 7.70 -15.29
C VAL A 194 4.46 8.45 -15.69
N TYR A 195 4.46 9.76 -15.46
CA TYR A 195 3.34 10.67 -15.70
C TYR A 195 3.53 11.35 -17.06
N LEU A 196 2.53 11.23 -17.93
CA LEU A 196 2.59 11.69 -19.33
C LEU A 196 1.42 12.62 -19.70
N ALA A 197 0.25 12.43 -19.09
CA ALA A 197 -0.96 13.13 -19.49
C ALA A 197 -1.14 14.44 -18.72
N PRO A 198 -1.23 15.61 -19.38
CA PRO A 198 -1.59 16.85 -18.73
C PRO A 198 -3.06 16.85 -18.30
N ALA A 199 -3.33 17.45 -17.15
CA ALA A 199 -4.67 17.74 -16.67
C ALA A 199 -5.33 18.83 -17.51
N LYS A 200 -6.65 19.00 -17.36
CA LYS A 200 -7.44 20.01 -18.10
C LYS A 200 -6.93 21.45 -17.93
N ASP A 201 -6.19 21.71 -16.85
CA ASP A 201 -5.57 23.01 -16.58
C ASP A 201 -4.23 23.23 -17.31
N GLY A 202 -3.70 22.19 -17.99
CA GLY A 202 -2.40 22.19 -18.65
C GLY A 202 -1.18 22.25 -17.71
N LYS A 203 -1.40 22.31 -16.39
CA LYS A 203 -0.35 22.60 -15.40
C LYS A 203 0.10 21.38 -14.63
N ARG A 204 -0.76 20.37 -14.47
CA ARG A 204 -0.48 19.15 -13.70
C ARG A 204 -0.48 17.94 -14.62
N LEU A 205 0.22 16.88 -14.23
CA LEU A 205 0.11 15.59 -14.91
C LEU A 205 -0.85 14.69 -14.12
N ASN A 206 -1.89 14.15 -14.77
CA ASN A 206 -2.96 13.40 -14.11
C ASN A 206 -3.10 11.95 -14.61
N GLY A 207 -2.19 11.47 -15.44
CA GLY A 207 -2.22 10.08 -15.88
C GLY A 207 -0.91 9.62 -16.50
N GLY A 208 -0.77 8.31 -16.63
CA GLY A 208 0.44 7.70 -17.14
C GLY A 208 0.49 6.18 -16.96
N VAL A 209 1.72 5.66 -16.93
CA VAL A 209 2.02 4.23 -16.79
C VAL A 209 2.72 4.00 -15.46
N ARG A 210 2.36 2.95 -14.74
CA ARG A 210 3.03 2.52 -13.51
C ARG A 210 3.57 1.11 -13.70
N MET A 211 4.83 0.93 -13.38
CA MET A 211 5.45 -0.40 -13.24
C MET A 211 5.63 -0.70 -11.75
N ALA A 212 5.46 -1.95 -11.34
CA ALA A 212 5.68 -2.38 -9.97
C ALA A 212 6.32 -3.77 -9.94
N TYR A 213 7.24 -3.99 -8.99
CA TYR A 213 7.89 -5.26 -8.74
C TYR A 213 7.91 -5.56 -7.24
N ASP A 214 7.50 -6.77 -6.86
CA ASP A 214 7.42 -7.25 -5.48
C ASP A 214 8.20 -8.57 -5.34
N THR A 215 9.36 -8.51 -4.70
CA THR A 215 10.23 -9.68 -4.48
C THR A 215 9.62 -10.71 -3.52
N SER A 216 8.67 -10.34 -2.66
CA SER A 216 8.00 -11.30 -1.78
C SER A 216 7.18 -12.32 -2.56
N LYS A 217 6.74 -11.95 -3.77
CA LYS A 217 5.90 -12.78 -4.63
C LYS A 217 6.54 -13.13 -5.96
N ASP A 218 7.69 -12.53 -6.25
CA ASP A 218 8.32 -12.52 -7.57
C ASP A 218 7.37 -12.04 -8.69
N ASP A 219 6.56 -11.04 -8.36
CA ASP A 219 5.52 -10.53 -9.25
C ASP A 219 5.91 -9.18 -9.86
N PHE A 220 5.65 -9.05 -11.16
CA PHE A 220 5.80 -7.80 -11.91
C PHE A 220 4.47 -7.37 -12.52
N ALA A 221 4.13 -6.08 -12.41
CA ALA A 221 2.94 -5.53 -13.07
C ALA A 221 3.23 -4.21 -13.78
N ILE A 222 2.49 -4.01 -14.86
CA ILE A 222 2.39 -2.75 -15.59
C ILE A 222 0.91 -2.37 -15.66
N GLY A 223 0.59 -1.12 -15.33
CA GLY A 223 -0.77 -0.61 -15.40
C GLY A 223 -0.82 0.83 -15.88
N LEU A 224 -1.94 1.19 -16.51
CA LEU A 224 -2.30 2.58 -16.76
C LEU A 224 -3.00 3.16 -15.53
N PHE A 225 -2.75 4.43 -15.24
CA PHE A 225 -3.46 5.14 -14.17
C PHE A 225 -3.93 6.51 -14.62
N VAL A 226 -5.05 6.95 -14.06
CA VAL A 226 -5.65 8.27 -14.25
C VAL A 226 -6.12 8.78 -12.89
N GLY A 227 -5.91 10.06 -12.60
CA GLY A 227 -6.49 10.75 -11.44
C GLY A 227 -5.57 10.95 -10.24
N VAL A 228 -4.31 10.51 -10.28
CA VAL A 228 -3.32 10.85 -9.23
C VAL A 228 -2.51 12.04 -9.72
N PRO A 229 -2.77 13.28 -9.23
CA PRO A 229 -2.02 14.43 -9.69
C PRO A 229 -0.57 14.33 -9.23
N PHE A 230 0.37 14.49 -10.15
CA PHE A 230 1.76 14.74 -9.80
C PHE A 230 1.85 16.15 -9.20
N SER A 231 2.22 16.23 -7.91
CA SER A 231 2.53 17.47 -7.22
C SER A 231 3.80 17.29 -6.40
N ILE A 232 4.68 18.29 -6.42
CA ILE A 232 5.88 18.34 -5.56
C ILE A 232 5.53 18.94 -4.20
N PHE A 233 4.40 19.65 -4.11
CA PHE A 233 3.86 20.19 -2.87
C PHE A 233 2.81 19.24 -2.28
N PHE A 234 2.92 18.98 -0.98
CA PHE A 234 1.81 18.46 -0.19
C PHE A 234 0.73 19.55 -0.16
N ASN A 235 -0.50 19.19 -0.52
CA ASN A 235 -1.67 20.05 -0.36
C ASN A 235 -2.33 19.75 0.97
#